data_AF-A0AAE5M2F1-F1
#
_entry.id   AF-A0AAE5M2F1-F1
#
_cell.length_a   1.000
_cell.length_b   1.000
_cell.length_c   1.000
_cell.angle_alpha   90.00
_cell.angle_beta   90.00
_cell.angle_gamma   90.00
#
_symmetry.space_group_name_H-M   'P 1'
#
loop_
_entity.id
_entity.type
_entity.pdbx_description
1 polymer ?
#
loop_
_entity_poly.entity_id
_entity_poly.type
_entity_poly.pdbx_seq_one_letter_code
_entity_poly.pdbx_strand_id
1 'polypeptide(L)' 'MSCFSYAIRIGLIAFLVYCTMQYIIPMPNEKLYILIYSALLGILVILFSYFLVGKPPKVMKHSKKDKEF' A
#
# COMPACT_ATOMS: atom_id res chain seq x y z
N MET A 1 -7.45 0.15 17.84
CA MET A 1 -6.84 1.37 17.26
C MET A 1 -5.61 1.11 16.36
N SER A 2 -4.91 -0.02 16.48
CA SER A 2 -3.69 -0.32 15.69
C SER A 2 -3.91 -0.48 14.18
N CYS A 3 -5.04 -1.03 13.75
CA CYS A 3 -5.34 -1.23 12.32
C CYS A 3 -5.54 0.09 11.54
N PHE A 4 -6.12 1.11 12.18
CA PHE A 4 -6.39 2.40 11.54
C PHE A 4 -5.09 3.20 11.31
N SER A 5 -4.20 3.26 12.30
CA SER A 5 -2.86 3.84 12.12
C SER A 5 -2.02 3.09 11.09
N TYR A 6 -2.19 1.77 10.98
CA TYR A 6 -1.53 0.96 9.94
C TYR A 6 -2.03 1.33 8.53
N ALA A 7 -3.36 1.43 8.35
CA ALA A 7 -3.97 1.82 7.09
C ALA A 7 -3.56 3.25 6.67
N ILE A 8 -3.53 4.21 7.61
CA ILE A 8 -3.06 5.58 7.35
C ILE A 8 -1.60 5.59 6.91
N ARG A 9 -0.73 4.81 7.58
CA ARG A 9 0.68 4.72 7.20
C ARG A 9 0.85 4.14 5.79
N ILE A 10 0.12 3.09 5.43
CA ILE A 10 0.14 2.54 4.07
C ILE A 10 -0.38 3.57 3.06
N GLY A 11 -1.48 4.27 3.36
CA GLY A 11 -2.02 5.31 2.50
C GLY A 11 -1.02 6.45 2.27
N LEU A 12 -0.33 6.90 3.32
CA LEU A 12 0.74 7.91 3.22
C LEU A 12 1.92 7.43 2.38
N ILE A 13 2.36 6.18 2.56
CA ILE A 13 3.44 5.59 1.77
C ILE A 13 3.05 5.51 0.29
N ALA A 14 1.84 5.02 -0.01
CA ALA A 14 1.34 4.96 -1.38
C ALA A 14 1.26 6.35 -2.02
N PHE A 15 0.83 7.37 -1.27
CA PHE A 15 0.76 8.75 -1.73
C PHE A 15 2.14 9.35 -2.01
N LEU A 16 3.11 9.14 -1.11
CA LEU A 16 4.50 9.58 -1.28
C LEU A 16 5.17 8.92 -2.50
N VAL A 17 5.00 7.60 -2.66
CA VAL A 17 5.53 6.85 -3.80
C VAL A 17 4.90 7.34 -5.10
N TYR A 18 3.59 7.54 -5.13
CA TYR A 18 2.89 8.09 -6.30
C TYR A 18 3.41 9.49 -6.68
N CYS A 19 3.50 10.39 -5.69
CA CYS A 19 3.98 11.76 -5.91
C CYS A 19 5.43 11.78 -6.42
N THR A 20 6.30 10.95 -5.83
CA THR A 20 7.71 10.83 -6.23
C THR A 20 7.84 10.27 -7.65
N MET A 21 7.05 9.26 -7.98
CA MET A 21 7.08 8.63 -9.31
C MET A 21 6.57 9.55 -10.41
N GLN A 22 5.54 10.37 -10.12
CA GLN A 22 5.04 11.38 -11.04
C GLN A 22 6.07 12.50 -11.30
N TYR A 23 6.93 12.78 -10.32
CA TYR A 23 8.00 13.78 -10.43
C TYR A 23 9.25 13.26 -11.14
N ILE A 24 9.66 12.01 -10.87
CA ILE A 24 10.89 11.42 -11.43
C ILE A 24 10.68 10.96 -12.88
N ILE A 25 9.51 10.41 -13.20
CA ILE A 25 9.24 9.82 -14.51
C ILE A 25 8.08 10.59 -15.15
N PRO A 26 8.34 11.43 -16.17
CA PRO A 26 7.27 12.07 -16.92
C PRO A 26 6.42 10.97 -17.56
N MET A 27 5.10 11.08 -17.37
CA MET A 27 4.15 10.04 -17.77
C MET A 27 4.30 9.75 -19.27
N PRO A 28 4.70 8.52 -19.65
CA PRO A 28 4.89 8.18 -21.05
C PRO A 28 3.54 8.17 -21.76
N ASN A 29 3.42 8.88 -22.89
CA ASN A 29 2.19 8.98 -23.70
C ASN A 29 1.83 7.66 -24.41
N GLU A 30 2.76 6.72 -24.44
CA GLU A 30 2.62 5.41 -25.06
C GLU A 30 1.85 4.46 -24.13
N LYS A 31 0.69 3.95 -24.60
CA LYS A 31 -0.20 3.07 -23.80
C LYS A 31 0.49 1.83 -23.22
N LEU A 32 1.48 1.28 -23.92
CA LEU A 32 2.26 0.13 -23.45
C LEU A 32 3.10 0.44 -22.22
N TYR A 33 3.71 1.63 -22.18
CA TYR A 33 4.59 2.03 -21.08
C TYR A 33 3.81 2.40 -19.82
N ILE A 34 2.57 2.88 -19.96
CA ILE A 34 1.65 3.10 -18.83
C ILE A 34 1.39 1.79 -18.08
N LEU A 35 1.22 0.69 -18.81
CA LEU A 35 0.91 -0.62 -18.22
C LEU A 35 2.10 -1.14 -17.41
N ILE A 36 3.31 -1.07 -17.99
CA ILE A 36 4.57 -1.44 -17.33
C ILE A 36 4.82 -0.56 -16.10
N TYR A 37 4.59 0.75 -16.23
CA TYR A 37 4.76 1.72 -15.15
C TYR A 37 3.83 1.43 -13.98
N SER A 38 2.56 1.13 -14.24
CA SER A 38 1.58 0.78 -13.20
C SER A 38 1.96 -0.49 -12.44
N ALA A 39 2.46 -1.52 -13.15
CA ALA A 39 2.93 -2.75 -12.54
C ALA A 39 4.15 -2.50 -11.65
N LEU A 40 5.13 -1.72 -12.14
CA LEU A 40 6.31 -1.35 -11.37
C LEU A 40 5.95 -0.59 -10.09
N LEU A 41 5.05 0.39 -10.21
CA LEU A 41 4.61 1.23 -9.10
C LEU A 41 3.86 0.41 -8.04
N GLY A 42 3.01 -0.52 -8.47
CA GLY A 42 2.32 -1.46 -7.56
C GLY A 42 3.30 -2.34 -6.78
N ILE A 43 4.30 -2.92 -7.46
CA ILE A 43 5.35 -3.73 -6.80
C ILE A 43 6.13 -2.88 -5.78
N LEU A 44 6.48 -1.64 -6.15
CA LEU A 44 7.21 -0.74 -5.26
C LEU A 44 6.40 -0.42 -4.00
N VAL A 45 5.11 -0.10 -4.15
CA VAL A 45 4.23 0.21 -3.01
C VAL A 45 4.11 -0.99 -2.07
N ILE A 46 4.00 -2.21 -2.61
CA ILE A 46 3.96 -3.44 -1.80
C ILE A 46 5.28 -3.62 -1.06
N LEU A 47 6.42 -3.44 -1.75
CA LEU A 47 7.75 -3.60 -1.17
C LEU A 47 8.00 -2.56 -0.06
N PHE A 48 7.67 -1.29 -0.30
CA PHE A 48 7.78 -0.20 0.68
C PHE A 48 6.83 -0.41 1.86
N SER A 49 5.60 -0.85 1.62
CA SER A 49 4.66 -1.16 2.70
C SER A 49 5.18 -2.30 3.57
N TYR A 50 5.75 -3.34 2.97
CA TYR A 50 6.37 -4.46 3.68
C TYR A 50 7.61 -4.03 4.48
N PHE A 51 8.43 -3.15 3.89
CA PHE A 51 9.68 -2.66 4.49
C PHE A 51 9.45 -1.68 5.64
N LEU A 52 8.62 -0.64 5.44
CA LEU A 52 8.40 0.41 6.45
C LEU A 52 7.49 -0.04 7.58
N VAL A 53 6.44 -0.80 7.26
CA VAL A 53 5.41 -1.14 8.26
C VAL A 53 5.70 -2.48 8.94
N GLY A 54 6.62 -3.27 8.38
CA GLY A 54 6.96 -4.60 8.89
C GLY A 54 5.78 -5.58 8.76
N LYS A 55 5.93 -6.79 9.34
CA LYS A 55 4.89 -7.85 9.29
C LYS A 55 3.52 -7.24 9.59
N PRO A 56 2.50 -7.46 8.73
CA PRO A 56 1.17 -6.92 8.97
C PRO A 56 0.75 -7.30 10.39
N PRO A 57 0.19 -6.37 11.18
CA PRO A 57 -0.35 -6.70 12.49
C PRO A 57 -1.31 -7.86 12.23
N LYS A 58 -1.03 -9.03 12.83
CA LYS A 58 -1.86 -10.23 12.68
C LYS A 58 -3.28 -9.74 12.77
N VAL A 59 -4.00 -9.82 11.65
CA VAL A 59 -5.40 -9.43 11.59
C VAL A 59 -6.01 -10.28 12.69
N MET A 60 -6.31 -9.69 13.85
CA MET A 60 -7.08 -10.36 14.86
C MET A 60 -8.37 -10.60 14.11
N LYS A 61 -8.54 -11.83 13.60
CA LYS A 61 -9.86 -12.37 13.34
C LYS A 61 -10.58 -12.04 14.63
N HIS A 62 -11.47 -11.05 14.58
CA HIS A 62 -12.46 -10.89 15.60
C HIS A 62 -13.29 -12.15 15.44
N SER A 63 -12.81 -13.23 16.07
CA SER A 63 -13.60 -14.40 16.37
C SER A 63 -14.74 -13.81 17.15
N LYS A 64 -15.85 -13.58 16.45
CA LYS A 64 -17.16 -13.34 17.02
C LYS A 64 -17.55 -14.65 17.70
N LYS A 65 -16.85 -14.96 18.79
CA LYS A 65 -17.31 -15.83 19.85
C LYS A 65 -17.51 -14.93 21.05
N ASP A 66 -18.57 -15.25 21.78
CA ASP A 66 -18.99 -14.66 23.03
C ASP A 66 -19.78 -13.34 22.85
N LYS A 67 -21.11 -13.48 22.76
CA LYS A 67 -22.00 -13.59 23.93
C LYS A 67 -23.31 -14.25 23.48
N GLU A 68 -23.61 -15.48 23.90
CA GLU A 68 -24.07 -15.94 25.23
C GLU A 68 -25.60 -16.10 25.24
N PHE A 69 -26.02 -17.28 25.74
CA PHE A 69 -27.36 -17.81 26.07
C PHE A 69 -28.26 -18.33 24.94
#